data_AF-A0A3E1NTR4-F1
#
_entry.id   AF-A0A3E1NTR4-F1
#
_cell.length_a   1.000
_cell.length_b   1.000
_cell.length_c   1.000
_cell.angle_alpha   90.00
_cell.angle_beta   90.00
_cell.angle_gamma   90.00
#
_symmetry.space_group_name_H-M   'P 1'
#
loop_
_entity.id
_entity.type
_entity.pdbx_description
1 polymer ?
#
loop_
_entity_poly.entity_id
_entity_poly.type
_entity_poly.pdbx_seq_one_letter_code
_entity_poly.pdbx_strand_id
1 'polypeptide(L)'
;MPYSSNYLVVKLVLVATGIAIRFIVKATKDSTTDDYPYKNDPPKPAAPAKEPDSRINVITDAGRLEKLRLEAKGQAATEVISISTLAKGFRRKDPSVMFTIVNILNGQDATQCNALMSALTKNDSDDVTYTITDRQMTQAILAAVANPDVEANAVALAGSTGINGYMDVFEQRLTSGNSTVPDQLIYWLSRSEKGAYMLPYLETKLTMPALGDCLLAIGEKGNQLVKDRVGELALKADKALPHVLECCFKYGDERVVPIAREHLKHRSYTKMAMSALIRIDGPKYFNELNVLLKDPATFEAALEVIEEMDKGNMTDSLLRTIITQMEMSNDYSEDASYKLAKILIESGKAEWLNTPGQLSENTQLVLAVDRAYKHARMQLHTVVTDLRKALLVPPHYSEAQLEALWKRSSHPRKFVYNFFKEHSMLLRYDTESGQSPVPYAELIEEYKAKSLGTLSHLHVWADENGEKITVLSKDKAYIVTPGNNSGDWYDVPLVDELITKVLADLNCTDRFLPVNPDDQTALYVFGYPARVNPLIRKYLS
;
A
#
# COMPACT_ATOMS: atom_id res chain seq x y z
N MET A 1 5.27 -72.03 -43.04
CA MET A 1 4.72 -70.68 -42.78
C MET A 1 3.71 -70.80 -41.64
N PRO A 2 3.92 -70.07 -40.53
CA PRO A 2 3.03 -68.93 -40.27
C PRO A 2 3.78 -67.74 -39.64
N TYR A 3 3.88 -66.64 -40.39
CA TYR A 3 4.15 -65.29 -39.86
C TYR A 3 2.93 -64.44 -40.18
N SER A 4 1.85 -64.58 -39.41
CA SER A 4 0.66 -63.72 -39.55
C SER A 4 0.18 -63.11 -38.23
N SER A 5 0.76 -63.50 -37.09
CA SER A 5 0.34 -63.01 -35.77
C SER A 5 1.00 -61.67 -35.38
N ASN A 6 2.28 -61.45 -35.71
CA ASN A 6 3.00 -60.27 -35.25
C ASN A 6 2.63 -58.97 -36.00
N TYR A 7 2.16 -59.07 -37.25
CA TYR A 7 1.82 -57.87 -38.02
C TYR A 7 0.56 -57.17 -37.49
N LEU A 8 -0.41 -57.95 -37.01
CA LEU A 8 -1.65 -57.41 -36.45
C LEU A 8 -1.39 -56.70 -35.11
N VAL A 9 -0.52 -57.30 -34.27
CA VAL A 9 -0.13 -56.73 -32.97
C VAL A 9 0.66 -55.43 -33.15
N VAL A 10 1.63 -55.39 -34.08
CA VAL A 10 2.39 -54.17 -34.37
C VAL A 10 1.49 -53.07 -34.94
N LYS A 11 0.51 -53.40 -35.80
CA LYS A 11 -0.48 -52.43 -36.29
C LYS A 11 -1.37 -51.89 -35.16
N LEU A 12 -1.84 -52.75 -34.26
CA LEU A 12 -2.66 -52.33 -33.13
C LEU A 12 -1.89 -51.43 -32.16
N VAL A 13 -0.62 -51.75 -31.89
CA VAL A 13 0.25 -50.91 -31.06
C VAL A 13 0.47 -49.55 -31.73
N LEU A 14 0.83 -49.50 -33.01
CA LEU A 14 1.04 -48.22 -33.72
C LEU A 14 -0.24 -47.36 -33.81
N VAL A 15 -1.40 -47.99 -33.98
CA VAL A 15 -2.68 -47.27 -33.98
C VAL A 15 -3.01 -46.75 -32.57
N ALA A 16 -2.79 -47.55 -31.53
CA ALA A 16 -3.00 -47.12 -30.15
C ALA A 16 -2.05 -45.99 -29.74
N THR A 17 -0.77 -46.05 -30.14
CA THR A 17 0.19 -44.96 -29.88
C THR A 17 -0.18 -43.70 -30.66
N GLY A 18 -0.64 -43.82 -31.91
CA GLY A 18 -1.12 -42.70 -32.71
C GLY A 18 -2.37 -42.03 -32.13
N ILE A 19 -3.29 -42.81 -31.57
CA ILE A 19 -4.49 -42.29 -30.87
C ILE A 19 -4.10 -41.62 -29.55
N ALA A 20 -3.20 -42.22 -28.76
CA ALA A 20 -2.71 -41.63 -27.52
C ALA A 20 -1.96 -40.31 -27.75
N ILE A 21 -1.10 -40.24 -28.78
CA ILE A 21 -0.43 -39.00 -29.18
C ILE A 21 -1.45 -37.96 -29.65
N ARG A 22 -2.49 -38.34 -30.41
CA ARG A 22 -3.58 -37.42 -30.79
C ARG A 22 -4.36 -36.89 -29.59
N PHE A 23 -4.63 -37.73 -28.59
CA PHE A 23 -5.32 -37.29 -27.37
C PHE A 23 -4.44 -36.39 -26.50
N ILE A 24 -3.14 -36.69 -26.39
CA ILE A 24 -2.19 -35.82 -25.68
C ILE A 24 -2.05 -34.49 -26.41
N VAL A 25 -1.86 -34.49 -27.74
CA VAL A 25 -1.78 -33.27 -28.56
C VAL A 25 -3.07 -32.45 -28.47
N LYS A 26 -4.24 -33.11 -28.48
CA LYS A 26 -5.54 -32.45 -28.33
C LYS A 26 -5.73 -31.88 -26.92
N ALA A 27 -5.38 -32.63 -25.87
CA ALA A 27 -5.46 -32.15 -24.49
C ALA A 27 -4.46 -31.02 -24.20
N THR A 28 -3.26 -31.05 -24.79
CA THR A 28 -2.30 -29.93 -24.70
C THR A 28 -2.70 -28.74 -25.55
N LYS A 29 -3.44 -28.93 -26.65
CA LYS A 29 -4.06 -27.80 -27.39
C LYS A 29 -5.16 -27.19 -26.53
N ASP A 30 -6.10 -28.00 -26.04
CA ASP A 30 -7.24 -27.54 -25.25
C ASP A 30 -6.82 -26.98 -23.86
N SER A 31 -5.62 -27.31 -23.33
CA SER A 31 -5.08 -26.73 -22.09
C SER A 31 -4.13 -25.54 -22.29
N THR A 32 -3.79 -25.17 -23.53
CA THR A 32 -2.92 -24.02 -23.82
C THR A 32 -3.53 -22.99 -24.76
N THR A 33 -4.73 -23.25 -25.29
CA THR A 33 -5.54 -22.28 -26.01
C THR A 33 -6.87 -22.08 -25.30
N ASP A 34 -6.85 -21.31 -24.21
CA ASP A 34 -7.90 -20.31 -24.05
C ASP A 34 -7.72 -19.33 -25.22
N ASP A 35 -8.32 -19.68 -26.36
CA ASP A 35 -8.47 -18.82 -27.53
C ASP A 35 -9.34 -17.63 -27.10
N TYR A 36 -8.70 -16.64 -26.49
CA TYR A 36 -9.23 -15.29 -26.40
C TYR A 36 -9.44 -14.78 -27.84
N PRO A 37 -10.64 -14.32 -28.21
CA PRO A 37 -10.89 -13.87 -29.56
C PRO A 37 -10.30 -12.47 -29.75
N TYR A 38 -8.98 -12.38 -29.89
CA TYR A 38 -8.37 -11.27 -30.62
C TYR A 38 -8.28 -11.68 -32.09
N LYS A 39 -9.41 -11.59 -32.79
CA LYS A 39 -9.31 -11.06 -34.15
C LYS A 39 -8.77 -9.64 -34.00
N ASN A 40 -7.82 -9.28 -34.86
CA ASN A 40 -7.44 -7.90 -35.13
C ASN A 40 -8.65 -7.15 -35.71
N ASP A 41 -9.70 -7.00 -34.92
CA ASP A 41 -10.71 -6.01 -35.22
C ASP A 41 -9.97 -4.68 -35.06
N PRO A 42 -9.91 -3.84 -36.12
CA PRO A 42 -9.46 -2.47 -35.95
C PRO A 42 -10.25 -1.86 -34.77
N PRO A 43 -9.63 -0.98 -33.97
CA PRO A 43 -10.30 -0.38 -32.83
C PRO A 43 -11.70 0.05 -33.26
N LYS A 44 -12.73 -0.43 -32.55
CA LYS A 44 -14.09 0.07 -32.74
C LYS A 44 -14.00 1.59 -32.81
N PRO A 45 -14.66 2.24 -33.79
CA PRO A 45 -14.64 3.69 -33.91
C PRO A 45 -14.87 4.27 -32.52
N ALA A 46 -14.01 5.19 -32.11
CA ALA A 46 -14.17 5.91 -30.86
C ALA A 46 -15.65 6.29 -30.73
N ALA A 47 -16.23 6.06 -29.55
CA ALA A 47 -17.51 6.65 -29.20
C ALA A 47 -17.49 8.12 -29.67
N PRO A 48 -18.61 8.67 -30.19
CA PRO A 48 -18.64 10.00 -30.77
C PRO A 48 -17.89 10.96 -29.86
N ALA A 49 -16.90 11.67 -30.43
CA ALA A 49 -16.01 12.55 -29.69
C ALA A 49 -16.87 13.43 -28.79
N LYS A 50 -16.76 13.20 -27.47
CA LYS A 50 -17.44 14.03 -26.47
C LYS A 50 -17.10 15.48 -26.80
N GLU A 51 -18.10 16.33 -26.95
CA GLU A 51 -17.84 17.74 -27.22
C GLU A 51 -16.95 18.28 -26.11
N PRO A 52 -15.84 18.98 -26.44
CA PRO A 52 -14.92 19.47 -25.44
C PRO A 52 -15.63 20.46 -24.51
N ASP A 53 -15.39 20.34 -23.21
CA ASP A 53 -15.95 21.19 -22.19
C ASP A 53 -15.57 22.65 -22.47
N SER A 54 -16.61 23.43 -22.77
CA SER A 54 -16.51 24.86 -23.10
C SER A 54 -15.83 25.70 -22.02
N ARG A 55 -15.68 25.18 -20.79
CA ARG A 55 -14.99 25.83 -19.67
C ARG A 55 -13.47 25.76 -19.78
N ILE A 56 -12.91 24.93 -20.67
CA ILE A 56 -11.46 24.82 -20.89
C ILE A 56 -11.07 25.72 -22.07
N ASN A 57 -10.56 26.92 -21.77
CA ASN A 57 -10.11 27.86 -22.78
C ASN A 57 -8.62 27.70 -23.07
N VAL A 58 -8.27 27.33 -24.31
CA VAL A 58 -6.88 27.13 -24.74
C VAL A 58 -6.34 28.39 -25.40
N ILE A 59 -5.23 28.89 -24.87
CA ILE A 59 -4.47 30.00 -25.43
C ILE A 59 -3.24 29.45 -26.16
N THR A 60 -3.17 29.74 -27.46
CA THR A 60 -2.01 29.47 -28.33
C THR A 60 -1.33 30.73 -28.86
N ASP A 61 -1.92 31.91 -28.60
CA ASP A 61 -1.38 33.19 -29.04
C ASP A 61 -0.06 33.52 -28.32
N ALA A 62 1.00 33.76 -29.10
CA ALA A 62 2.35 33.96 -28.57
C ALA A 62 2.46 35.17 -27.64
N GLY A 63 1.76 36.27 -27.95
CA GLY A 63 1.79 37.48 -27.12
C GLY A 63 1.11 37.27 -25.76
N ARG A 64 -0.05 36.61 -25.75
CA ARG A 64 -0.75 36.23 -24.52
C ARG A 64 0.01 35.19 -23.71
N LEU A 65 0.65 34.22 -24.37
CA LEU A 65 1.50 33.23 -23.69
C LEU A 65 2.70 33.88 -23.01
N GLU A 66 3.36 34.84 -23.66
CA GLU A 66 4.51 35.51 -23.06
C GLU A 66 4.10 36.35 -21.85
N LYS A 67 2.93 37.00 -21.91
CA LYS A 67 2.36 37.68 -20.74
C LYS A 67 2.14 36.72 -19.57
N LEU A 68 1.54 35.55 -19.82
CA LEU A 68 1.33 34.52 -18.79
C LEU A 68 2.65 33.95 -18.24
N ARG A 69 3.68 33.81 -19.07
CA ARG A 69 5.04 33.40 -18.61
C ARG A 69 5.67 34.45 -17.71
N LEU A 70 5.47 35.74 -18.01
CA LEU A 70 5.95 36.84 -17.15
C LEU A 70 5.19 36.88 -15.83
N GLU A 71 3.87 36.67 -15.84
CA GLU A 71 3.04 36.55 -14.63
C GLU A 71 3.52 35.38 -13.77
N ALA A 72 3.74 34.20 -14.36
CA ALA A 72 4.26 33.03 -13.65
C ALA A 72 5.66 33.27 -13.03
N LYS A 73 6.55 33.96 -13.77
CA LYS A 73 7.86 34.37 -13.23
C LYS A 73 7.74 35.39 -12.10
N GLY A 74 6.80 36.34 -12.21
CA GLY A 74 6.51 37.33 -11.18
C GLY A 74 6.01 36.67 -9.90
N GLN A 75 5.07 35.74 -10.00
CA GLN A 75 4.58 34.96 -8.86
C GLN A 75 5.71 34.16 -8.19
N ALA A 76 6.57 33.48 -8.98
CA ALA A 76 7.72 32.76 -8.44
C ALA A 76 8.78 33.65 -7.77
N ALA A 77 8.89 34.93 -8.16
CA ALA A 77 9.84 35.88 -7.59
C ALA A 77 9.31 36.63 -6.36
N THR A 78 7.98 36.64 -6.14
CA THR A 78 7.35 37.37 -5.03
C THR A 78 6.92 36.47 -3.88
N GLU A 79 6.98 35.14 -4.04
CA GLU A 79 6.84 34.23 -2.91
C GLU A 79 8.01 34.42 -1.95
N VAL A 80 7.76 35.09 -0.82
CA VAL A 80 8.57 34.88 0.39
C VAL A 80 8.42 33.39 0.70
N ILE A 81 9.46 32.61 0.38
CA ILE A 81 9.41 31.17 0.52
C ILE A 81 9.31 30.87 2.02
N SER A 82 8.09 30.62 2.47
CA SER A 82 7.83 30.24 3.85
C SER A 82 8.53 28.92 4.16
N ILE A 83 8.78 28.62 5.43
CA ILE A 83 9.39 27.35 5.84
C ILE A 83 8.57 26.15 5.35
N SER A 84 7.24 26.26 5.32
CA SER A 84 6.37 25.21 4.76
C SER A 84 6.55 25.07 3.25
N THR A 85 6.70 26.18 2.51
CA THR A 85 7.00 26.16 1.07
C THR A 85 8.36 25.51 0.79
N LEU A 86 9.39 25.80 1.60
CA LEU A 86 10.70 25.13 1.49
C LEU A 86 10.59 23.62 1.70
N ALA A 87 9.91 23.18 2.77
CA ALA A 87 9.73 21.77 3.05
C ALA A 87 8.92 21.05 1.96
N LYS A 88 7.85 21.67 1.46
CA LYS A 88 7.05 21.15 0.32
C LYS A 88 7.90 21.05 -0.94
N GLY A 89 8.69 22.07 -1.27
CA GLY A 89 9.62 22.06 -2.41
C GLY A 89 10.65 20.93 -2.30
N PHE A 90 11.21 20.73 -1.11
CA PHE A 90 12.17 19.65 -0.87
C PHE A 90 11.55 18.27 -1.11
N ARG A 91 10.34 18.02 -0.60
CA ARG A 91 9.61 16.75 -0.81
C ARG A 91 9.29 16.50 -2.28
N ARG A 92 9.01 17.56 -3.03
CA ARG A 92 8.81 17.54 -4.48
C ARG A 92 10.12 17.41 -5.27
N LYS A 93 11.27 17.29 -4.57
CA LYS A 93 12.62 17.19 -5.15
C LYS A 93 13.01 18.42 -5.96
N ASP A 94 12.54 19.61 -5.56
CA ASP A 94 12.95 20.87 -6.17
C ASP A 94 14.41 21.21 -5.75
N PRO A 95 15.36 21.27 -6.69
CA PRO A 95 16.75 21.60 -6.35
C PRO A 95 16.92 23.06 -5.90
N SER A 96 15.99 23.95 -6.23
CA SER A 96 16.11 25.39 -5.93
C SER A 96 16.05 25.70 -4.43
N VAL A 97 15.39 24.85 -3.63
CA VAL A 97 15.23 25.08 -2.18
C VAL A 97 16.41 24.59 -1.35
N MET A 98 17.30 23.76 -1.93
CA MET A 98 18.34 23.04 -1.18
C MET A 98 19.32 23.99 -0.47
N PHE A 99 19.80 25.01 -1.17
CA PHE A 99 20.76 25.98 -0.62
C PHE A 99 20.19 26.70 0.60
N THR A 100 18.94 27.15 0.52
CA THR A 100 18.24 27.84 1.61
C THR A 100 18.05 26.93 2.81
N ILE A 101 17.64 25.67 2.58
CA ILE A 101 17.47 24.65 3.63
C ILE A 101 18.78 24.41 4.38
N VAL A 102 19.88 24.17 3.65
CA VAL A 102 21.20 23.90 4.27
C VAL A 102 21.69 25.11 5.08
N ASN A 103 21.45 26.34 4.60
CA ASN A 103 21.83 27.55 5.34
C ASN A 103 21.03 27.71 6.64
N ILE A 104 19.73 27.41 6.64
CA ILE A 104 18.91 27.46 7.86
C ILE A 104 19.39 26.41 8.86
N LEU A 105 19.66 25.18 8.41
CA LEU A 105 20.10 24.09 9.29
C LEU A 105 21.48 24.34 9.93
N ASN A 106 22.39 24.98 9.20
CA ASN A 106 23.72 25.37 9.72
C ASN A 106 23.71 26.72 10.46
N GLY A 107 22.57 27.42 10.48
CA GLY A 107 22.42 28.72 11.11
C GLY A 107 22.43 28.66 12.64
N GLN A 108 22.52 29.83 13.28
CA GLN A 108 22.45 29.95 14.74
C GLN A 108 21.03 30.17 15.27
N ASP A 109 20.04 30.39 14.39
CA ASP A 109 18.65 30.61 14.80
C ASP A 109 17.95 29.27 15.06
N ALA A 110 17.92 28.87 16.34
CA ALA A 110 17.25 27.66 16.79
C ALA A 110 15.75 27.64 16.46
N THR A 111 15.08 28.80 16.39
CA THR A 111 13.64 28.87 16.09
C THR A 111 13.38 28.50 14.64
N GLN A 112 14.14 29.10 13.71
CA GLN A 112 14.03 28.77 12.29
C GLN A 112 14.45 27.33 12.00
N CYS A 113 15.53 26.86 12.65
CA CYS A 113 16.00 25.49 12.50
C CYS A 113 14.95 24.47 12.99
N ASN A 114 14.37 24.70 14.18
CA ASN A 114 13.29 23.86 14.72
C ASN A 114 12.04 23.87 13.83
N ALA A 115 11.61 25.05 13.35
CA ALA A 115 10.47 25.18 12.46
C ALA A 115 10.70 24.41 11.15
N LEU A 116 11.91 24.49 10.57
CA LEU A 116 12.26 23.77 9.36
C LEU A 116 12.31 22.25 9.58
N MET A 117 12.97 21.78 10.65
CA MET A 117 13.03 20.34 10.94
C MET A 117 11.65 19.76 11.24
N SER A 118 10.80 20.49 11.96
CA SER A 118 9.41 20.11 12.19
C SER A 118 8.62 20.07 10.88
N ALA A 119 8.76 21.09 10.04
CA ALA A 119 8.10 21.15 8.73
C ALA A 119 8.55 20.02 7.81
N LEU A 120 9.83 19.63 7.85
CA LEU A 120 10.35 18.46 7.13
C LEU A 120 9.81 17.16 7.73
N THR A 121 9.68 17.05 9.05
CA THR A 121 9.14 15.84 9.72
C THR A 121 7.64 15.63 9.44
N LYS A 122 6.83 16.69 9.39
CA LYS A 122 5.36 16.61 9.21
C LYS A 122 4.95 16.16 7.82
N ASN A 123 4.66 14.87 7.63
CA ASN A 123 3.98 14.40 6.41
C ASN A 123 2.54 14.92 6.38
N ASP A 124 2.30 16.04 5.68
CA ASP A 124 0.94 16.55 5.43
C ASP A 124 0.15 15.64 4.46
N SER A 125 0.81 14.65 3.86
CA SER A 125 0.20 13.58 3.09
C SER A 125 0.73 12.24 3.61
N ASP A 126 -0.14 11.34 4.02
CA ASP A 126 0.19 9.99 4.52
C ASP A 126 1.00 9.11 3.53
N ASP A 127 1.30 9.60 2.32
CA ASP A 127 1.68 8.77 1.18
C ASP A 127 3.02 9.10 0.49
N VAL A 128 3.85 10.00 1.03
CA VAL A 128 5.20 10.26 0.49
C VAL A 128 6.28 10.09 1.55
N THR A 129 6.78 8.86 1.70
CA THR A 129 8.08 8.62 2.36
C THR A 129 9.19 9.14 1.45
N TYR A 130 9.81 10.25 1.82
CA TYR A 130 10.99 10.78 1.14
C TYR A 130 12.24 10.54 1.99
N THR A 131 13.39 10.41 1.33
CA THR A 131 14.69 10.16 2.00
C THR A 131 15.61 11.35 1.83
N ILE A 132 16.25 11.78 2.92
CA ILE A 132 17.30 12.81 2.89
C ILE A 132 18.63 12.13 2.58
N THR A 133 19.16 12.39 1.39
CA THR A 133 20.43 11.80 0.91
C THR A 133 21.53 12.83 0.66
N ASP A 134 21.20 14.13 0.71
CA ASP A 134 22.19 15.18 0.56
C ASP A 134 23.16 15.19 1.75
N ARG A 135 24.46 15.14 1.43
CA ARG A 135 25.51 15.00 2.43
C ARG A 135 25.57 16.17 3.41
N GLN A 136 25.39 17.40 2.93
CA GLN A 136 25.49 18.59 3.79
C GLN A 136 24.30 18.66 4.73
N MET A 137 23.11 18.37 4.20
CA MET A 137 21.88 18.30 5.00
C MET A 137 21.95 17.20 6.06
N THR A 138 22.38 16.00 5.68
CA THR A 138 22.61 14.88 6.62
C THR A 138 23.56 15.27 7.75
N GLN A 139 24.71 15.87 7.41
CA GLN A 139 25.69 16.29 8.41
C GLN A 139 25.13 17.36 9.36
N ALA A 140 24.41 18.35 8.84
CA ALA A 140 23.81 19.41 9.64
C ALA A 140 22.76 18.86 10.64
N ILE A 141 21.88 17.98 10.18
CA ILE A 141 20.84 17.36 11.02
C ILE A 141 21.46 16.48 12.11
N LEU A 142 22.45 15.64 11.76
CA LEU A 142 23.09 14.77 12.74
C LEU A 142 23.92 15.55 13.77
N ALA A 143 24.56 16.64 13.37
CA ALA A 143 25.27 17.53 14.30
C ALA A 143 24.30 18.21 15.29
N ALA A 144 23.09 18.55 14.83
CA ALA A 144 22.07 19.17 15.66
C ALA A 144 21.58 18.28 16.82
N VAL A 145 21.75 16.95 16.75
CA VAL A 145 21.42 16.02 17.85
C VAL A 145 22.23 16.31 19.12
N ALA A 146 23.42 16.91 19.00
CA ALA A 146 24.22 17.27 20.16
C ALA A 146 23.78 18.60 20.82
N ASN A 147 22.94 19.39 20.16
CA ASN A 147 22.50 20.72 20.63
C ASN A 147 21.15 20.64 21.36
N PRO A 148 21.11 20.90 22.68
CA PRO A 148 19.89 20.82 23.49
C PRO A 148 18.69 21.61 22.96
N ASP A 149 18.90 22.78 22.32
CA ASP A 149 17.82 23.66 21.88
C ASP A 149 17.06 23.14 20.66
N VAL A 150 17.66 22.20 19.93
CA VAL A 150 17.11 21.64 18.68
C VAL A 150 17.10 20.11 18.65
N GLU A 151 17.62 19.46 19.70
CA GLU A 151 17.83 18.01 19.81
C GLU A 151 16.55 17.22 19.50
N ALA A 152 15.42 17.61 20.09
CA ALA A 152 14.14 16.91 19.91
C ALA A 152 13.72 16.83 18.43
N ASN A 153 13.78 17.94 17.69
CA ASN A 153 13.39 17.97 16.29
C ASN A 153 14.43 17.31 15.39
N ALA A 154 15.72 17.42 15.73
CA ALA A 154 16.79 16.74 15.02
C ALA A 154 16.65 15.21 15.13
N VAL A 155 16.38 14.70 16.34
CA VAL A 155 16.13 13.28 16.60
C VAL A 155 14.88 12.80 15.86
N ALA A 156 13.78 13.55 15.93
CA ALA A 156 12.55 13.20 15.22
C ALA A 156 12.74 13.15 13.69
N LEU A 157 13.41 14.15 13.10
CA LEU A 157 13.65 14.19 11.66
C LEU A 157 14.60 13.08 11.21
N ALA A 158 15.73 12.91 11.90
CA ALA A 158 16.72 11.89 11.53
C ALA A 158 16.18 10.47 11.66
N GLY A 159 15.40 10.20 12.72
CA GLY A 159 14.75 8.91 12.93
C GLY A 159 13.65 8.62 11.91
N SER A 160 12.76 9.59 11.65
CA SER A 160 11.62 9.41 10.73
C SER A 160 12.03 9.26 9.27
N THR A 161 13.10 9.95 8.85
CA THR A 161 13.62 9.87 7.47
C THR A 161 14.72 8.84 7.28
N GLY A 162 15.14 8.15 8.35
CA GLY A 162 16.16 7.11 8.31
C GLY A 162 17.52 7.62 7.81
N ILE A 163 17.96 8.80 8.24
CA ILE A 163 19.20 9.43 7.77
C ILE A 163 20.41 8.53 8.01
N ASN A 164 21.22 8.28 7.00
CA ASN A 164 22.40 7.44 7.14
C ASN A 164 23.33 7.92 8.28
N GLY A 165 23.69 7.02 9.19
CA GLY A 165 24.53 7.29 10.36
C GLY A 165 23.79 7.69 11.64
N TYR A 166 22.46 7.84 11.62
CA TYR A 166 21.69 8.27 12.81
C TYR A 166 21.84 7.31 14.00
N MET A 167 21.94 5.99 13.76
CA MET A 167 22.00 4.98 14.81
C MET A 167 23.21 5.17 15.73
N ASP A 168 24.39 5.44 15.15
CA ASP A 168 25.63 5.63 15.92
C ASP A 168 25.58 6.93 16.73
N VAL A 169 25.06 8.01 16.12
CA VAL A 169 24.89 9.31 16.80
C VAL A 169 23.89 9.19 17.95
N PHE A 170 22.78 8.49 17.75
CA PHE A 170 21.75 8.33 18.78
C PHE A 170 22.25 7.47 19.94
N GLU A 171 22.96 6.38 19.65
CA GLU A 171 23.56 5.53 20.67
C GLU A 171 24.63 6.29 21.47
N GLN A 172 25.51 7.04 20.80
CA GLN A 172 26.51 7.87 21.47
C GLN A 172 25.86 8.94 22.33
N ARG A 173 24.80 9.58 21.82
CA ARG A 173 24.07 10.62 22.57
C ARG A 173 23.35 10.03 23.79
N LEU A 174 22.72 8.87 23.64
CA LEU A 174 22.03 8.16 24.74
C LEU A 174 23.03 7.71 25.81
N THR A 175 24.13 7.07 25.41
CA THR A 175 25.16 6.55 26.32
C THR A 175 25.93 7.66 27.05
N SER A 176 26.03 8.85 26.45
CA SER A 176 26.64 10.02 27.11
C SER A 176 25.88 10.51 28.34
N GLY A 177 24.58 10.17 28.49
CA GLY A 177 23.73 10.68 29.57
C GLY A 177 23.31 12.15 29.43
N ASN A 178 23.76 12.85 28.38
CA ASN A 178 23.54 14.30 28.21
C ASN A 178 22.32 14.64 27.33
N SER A 179 21.55 13.64 26.90
CA SER A 179 20.39 13.86 26.05
C SER A 179 19.23 14.52 26.81
N THR A 180 18.59 15.50 26.18
CA THR A 180 17.34 16.09 26.66
C THR A 180 16.11 15.24 26.32
N VAL A 181 16.24 14.27 25.41
CA VAL A 181 15.15 13.42 24.89
C VAL A 181 15.52 11.94 24.83
N PRO A 182 15.99 11.33 25.94
CA PRO A 182 16.47 9.94 25.95
C PRO A 182 15.41 8.93 25.49
N ASP A 183 14.13 9.17 25.79
CA ASP A 183 13.04 8.28 25.40
C ASP A 183 12.80 8.29 23.88
N GLN A 184 13.00 9.44 23.21
CA GLN A 184 12.91 9.50 21.74
C GLN A 184 14.09 8.78 21.08
N LEU A 185 15.30 8.88 21.64
CA LEU A 185 16.46 8.12 21.17
C LEU A 185 16.19 6.61 21.26
N ILE A 186 15.69 6.13 22.40
CA ILE A 186 15.31 4.72 22.61
C ILE A 186 14.23 4.30 21.61
N TYR A 187 13.21 5.13 21.38
CA TYR A 187 12.14 4.85 20.42
C TYR A 187 12.67 4.56 19.01
N TRP A 188 13.57 5.41 18.51
CA TRP A 188 14.14 5.24 17.18
C TRP A 188 15.17 4.12 17.10
N LEU A 189 16.00 3.95 18.14
CA LEU A 189 16.96 2.85 18.22
C LEU A 189 16.26 1.48 18.28
N SER A 190 15.12 1.37 18.97
CA SER A 190 14.31 0.15 19.06
C SER A 190 13.79 -0.33 17.70
N ARG A 191 13.62 0.59 16.73
CA ARG A 191 13.21 0.30 15.35
C ARG A 191 14.37 0.03 14.41
N SER A 192 15.60 0.15 14.89
CA SER A 192 16.80 -0.04 14.08
C SER A 192 17.35 -1.47 14.18
N GLU A 193 18.44 -1.76 13.47
CA GLU A 193 19.19 -3.03 13.63
C GLU A 193 19.76 -3.20 15.05
N LYS A 194 19.94 -2.09 15.78
CA LYS A 194 20.39 -2.08 17.18
C LYS A 194 19.27 -2.29 18.20
N GLY A 195 18.04 -2.56 17.76
CA GLY A 195 16.87 -2.58 18.64
C GLY A 195 17.00 -3.53 19.83
N ALA A 196 17.55 -4.73 19.64
CA ALA A 196 17.73 -5.70 20.72
C ALA A 196 18.66 -5.18 21.85
N TYR A 197 19.60 -4.28 21.54
CA TYR A 197 20.48 -3.66 22.55
C TYR A 197 19.73 -2.69 23.47
N MET A 198 18.51 -2.28 23.11
CA MET A 198 17.69 -1.39 23.94
C MET A 198 16.93 -2.13 25.04
N LEU A 199 16.84 -3.46 25.02
CA LEU A 199 16.09 -4.25 26.02
C LEU A 199 16.53 -3.99 27.48
N PRO A 200 17.83 -3.89 27.83
CA PRO A 200 18.24 -3.53 29.18
C PRO A 200 17.77 -2.13 29.62
N TYR A 201 17.75 -1.16 28.69
CA TYR A 201 17.24 0.19 28.98
C TYR A 201 15.73 0.15 29.24
N LEU A 202 14.97 -0.56 28.41
CA LEU A 202 13.53 -0.71 28.57
C LEU A 202 13.14 -1.42 29.87
N GLU A 203 13.94 -2.39 30.34
CA GLU A 203 13.71 -3.04 31.62
C GLU A 203 13.77 -2.07 32.81
N THR A 204 14.58 -1.03 32.73
CA THR A 204 14.66 0.01 33.77
C THR A 204 13.60 1.09 33.61
N LYS A 205 12.85 1.09 32.50
CA LYS A 205 11.85 2.12 32.12
C LYS A 205 10.49 1.51 31.75
N LEU A 206 9.99 0.58 32.58
CA LEU A 206 8.73 -0.12 32.32
C LEU A 206 7.46 0.77 32.37
N THR A 207 7.59 2.04 32.74
CA THR A 207 6.51 3.04 32.76
C THR A 207 6.57 4.02 31.58
N MET A 208 7.53 3.86 30.67
CA MET A 208 7.68 4.72 29.49
C MET A 208 6.44 4.61 28.58
N PRO A 209 5.78 5.71 28.19
CA PRO A 209 4.57 5.67 27.37
C PRO A 209 4.71 4.90 26.06
N ALA A 210 5.88 4.98 25.42
CA ALA A 210 6.18 4.31 24.15
C ALA A 210 6.79 2.90 24.33
N LEU A 211 6.75 2.32 25.54
CA LEU A 211 7.36 1.02 25.82
C LEU A 211 6.84 -0.09 24.90
N GLY A 212 5.51 -0.22 24.77
CA GLY A 212 4.91 -1.26 23.93
C GLY A 212 5.32 -1.13 22.48
N ASP A 213 5.37 0.08 21.94
CA ASP A 213 5.84 0.34 20.58
C ASP A 213 7.28 -0.10 20.35
N CYS A 214 8.15 0.18 21.33
CA CYS A 214 9.56 -0.23 21.28
C CYS A 214 9.68 -1.75 21.31
N LEU A 215 8.96 -2.39 22.24
CA LEU A 215 8.95 -3.83 22.42
C LEU A 215 8.42 -4.57 21.17
N LEU A 216 7.34 -4.07 20.55
CA LEU A 216 6.81 -4.63 19.30
C LEU A 216 7.86 -4.58 18.18
N ALA A 217 8.45 -3.41 17.96
CA ALA A 217 9.44 -3.23 16.90
C ALA A 217 10.67 -4.14 17.08
N ILE A 218 11.12 -4.32 18.33
CA ILE A 218 12.23 -5.23 18.67
C ILE A 218 11.80 -6.69 18.43
N GLY A 219 10.61 -7.07 18.88
CA GLY A 219 10.09 -8.44 18.76
C GLY A 219 9.91 -8.87 17.29
N GLU A 220 9.45 -7.97 16.42
CA GLU A 220 9.23 -8.26 14.99
C GLU A 220 10.51 -8.59 14.24
N LYS A 221 11.62 -7.93 14.60
CA LYS A 221 12.95 -8.12 13.98
C LYS A 221 13.81 -9.15 14.74
N GLY A 222 13.39 -9.54 15.93
CA GLY A 222 14.14 -10.40 16.84
C GLY A 222 14.09 -11.89 16.50
N ASN A 223 15.12 -12.62 16.92
CA ASN A 223 15.09 -14.08 16.99
C ASN A 223 14.24 -14.55 18.19
N GLN A 224 14.10 -15.87 18.40
CA GLN A 224 13.26 -16.40 19.47
C GLN A 224 13.67 -15.90 20.86
N LEU A 225 14.97 -15.85 21.16
CA LEU A 225 15.49 -15.37 22.46
C LEU A 225 15.10 -13.89 22.71
N VAL A 226 15.19 -13.05 21.67
CA VAL A 226 14.77 -11.64 21.74
C VAL A 226 13.26 -11.54 21.95
N LYS A 227 12.47 -12.36 21.24
CA LYS A 227 11.01 -12.40 21.38
C LYS A 227 10.60 -12.84 22.79
N ASP A 228 11.20 -13.89 23.33
CA ASP A 228 10.95 -14.36 24.69
C ASP A 228 11.23 -13.24 25.69
N ARG A 229 12.35 -12.53 25.53
CA ARG A 229 12.69 -11.39 26.38
C ARG A 229 11.71 -10.23 26.27
N VAL A 230 11.26 -9.91 25.06
CA VAL A 230 10.19 -8.91 24.83
C VAL A 230 8.92 -9.31 25.58
N GLY A 231 8.51 -10.58 25.49
CA GLY A 231 7.36 -11.13 26.20
C GLY A 231 7.49 -11.00 27.72
N GLU A 232 8.66 -11.33 28.28
CA GLU A 232 8.94 -11.15 29.70
C GLU A 232 8.82 -9.71 30.17
N LEU A 233 9.36 -8.75 29.42
CA LEU A 233 9.29 -7.33 29.77
C LEU A 233 7.86 -6.79 29.68
N ALA A 234 7.11 -7.19 28.63
CA ALA A 234 5.71 -6.83 28.49
C ALA A 234 4.86 -7.37 29.65
N LEU A 235 5.12 -8.60 30.10
CA LEU A 235 4.45 -9.21 31.26
C LEU A 235 4.81 -8.51 32.58
N LYS A 236 5.95 -7.83 32.69
CA LYS A 236 6.31 -7.01 33.88
C LYS A 236 5.71 -5.60 33.83
N ALA A 237 5.51 -5.04 32.65
CA ALA A 237 5.06 -3.67 32.45
C ALA A 237 3.58 -3.46 32.83
N ASP A 238 3.15 -2.20 32.91
CA ASP A 238 1.73 -1.85 33.06
C ASP A 238 0.99 -2.11 31.73
N LYS A 239 -0.12 -2.86 31.81
CA LYS A 239 -0.92 -3.28 30.65
C LYS A 239 -1.85 -2.17 30.18
N ALA A 240 -1.99 -1.09 30.95
CA ALA A 240 -2.66 0.13 30.52
C ALA A 240 -1.84 0.95 29.50
N LEU A 241 -0.53 0.68 29.38
CA LEU A 241 0.32 1.33 28.39
C LEU A 241 -0.02 0.86 26.97
N PRO A 242 0.05 1.77 25.97
CA PRO A 242 -0.16 1.40 24.57
C PRO A 242 0.70 0.21 24.15
N HIS A 243 0.12 -0.71 23.37
CA HIS A 243 0.78 -1.87 22.75
C HIS A 243 1.47 -2.89 23.70
N VAL A 244 1.50 -2.67 25.01
CA VAL A 244 2.07 -3.64 25.97
C VAL A 244 1.25 -4.93 26.01
N LEU A 245 -0.08 -4.83 25.99
CA LEU A 245 -0.95 -6.00 25.94
C LEU A 245 -0.76 -6.80 24.63
N GLU A 246 -0.57 -6.11 23.51
CA GLU A 246 -0.26 -6.73 22.23
C GLU A 246 1.07 -7.50 22.28
N CYS A 247 2.10 -6.94 22.91
CA CYS A 247 3.36 -7.63 23.16
C CYS A 247 3.17 -8.88 24.02
N CYS A 248 2.34 -8.80 25.07
CA CYS A 248 2.01 -9.96 25.90
C CYS A 248 1.40 -11.08 25.06
N PHE A 249 0.41 -10.77 24.21
CA PHE A 249 -0.26 -11.78 23.39
C PHE A 249 0.65 -12.37 22.31
N LYS A 250 1.43 -11.53 21.61
CA LYS A 250 2.33 -11.97 20.54
C LYS A 250 3.53 -12.78 21.07
N TYR A 251 4.13 -12.35 22.17
CA TYR A 251 5.45 -12.83 22.60
C TYR A 251 5.50 -13.39 24.03
N GLY A 252 4.47 -13.21 24.84
CA GLY A 252 4.43 -13.72 26.21
C GLY A 252 4.47 -15.25 26.29
N ASP A 253 4.91 -15.77 27.43
CA ASP A 253 4.88 -17.20 27.74
C ASP A 253 3.54 -17.62 28.36
N GLU A 254 3.49 -18.81 28.96
CA GLU A 254 2.29 -19.38 29.60
C GLU A 254 1.61 -18.45 30.61
N ARG A 255 2.33 -17.49 31.19
CA ARG A 255 1.76 -16.49 32.11
C ARG A 255 0.71 -15.59 31.44
N VAL A 256 0.68 -15.53 30.11
CA VAL A 256 -0.36 -14.78 29.36
C VAL A 256 -1.72 -15.48 29.35
N VAL A 257 -1.78 -16.80 29.58
CA VAL A 257 -3.02 -17.59 29.50
C VAL A 257 -4.17 -17.02 30.36
N PRO A 258 -4.00 -16.72 31.67
CA PRO A 258 -5.07 -16.13 32.46
C PRO A 258 -5.50 -14.74 31.96
N ILE A 259 -4.57 -13.94 31.42
CA ILE A 259 -4.86 -12.62 30.87
C ILE A 259 -5.71 -12.75 29.61
N ALA A 260 -5.30 -13.63 28.68
CA ALA A 260 -6.03 -13.87 27.44
C ALA A 260 -7.45 -14.38 27.69
N ARG A 261 -7.63 -15.32 28.64
CA ARG A 261 -8.96 -15.82 29.01
C ARG A 261 -9.88 -14.75 29.57
N GLU A 262 -9.35 -13.85 30.41
CA GLU A 262 -10.15 -12.74 30.94
C GLU A 262 -10.60 -11.79 29.83
N HIS A 263 -9.72 -11.49 28.88
CA HIS A 263 -10.05 -10.66 27.72
C HIS A 263 -11.09 -11.31 26.80
N LEU A 264 -11.00 -12.62 26.55
CA LEU A 264 -12.01 -13.38 25.80
C LEU A 264 -13.38 -13.36 26.49
N LYS A 265 -13.41 -13.53 27.81
CA LYS A 265 -14.65 -13.49 28.61
C LYS A 265 -15.38 -12.15 28.46
N HIS A 266 -14.63 -11.04 28.38
CA HIS A 266 -15.18 -9.69 28.17
C HIS A 266 -15.30 -9.29 26.70
N ARG A 267 -15.05 -10.21 25.75
CA ARG A 267 -15.06 -9.95 24.30
C ARG A 267 -14.17 -8.79 23.88
N SER A 268 -13.06 -8.60 24.58
CA SER A 268 -12.06 -7.57 24.31
C SER A 268 -10.80 -8.21 23.76
N TYR A 269 -10.14 -7.57 22.79
CA TYR A 269 -8.93 -8.12 22.15
C TYR A 269 -9.10 -9.56 21.64
N THR A 270 -10.31 -9.94 21.21
CA THR A 270 -10.70 -11.33 20.95
C THR A 270 -9.72 -12.06 20.04
N LYS A 271 -9.33 -11.44 18.92
CA LYS A 271 -8.33 -11.99 17.99
C LYS A 271 -7.02 -12.29 18.72
N MET A 272 -6.40 -11.27 19.31
CA MET A 272 -5.05 -11.39 19.89
C MET A 272 -5.03 -12.36 21.08
N ALA A 273 -6.06 -12.31 21.94
CA ALA A 273 -6.18 -13.21 23.07
C ALA A 273 -6.33 -14.67 22.61
N MET A 274 -7.19 -14.93 21.61
CA MET A 274 -7.38 -16.26 21.06
C MET A 274 -6.12 -16.78 20.36
N SER A 275 -5.45 -15.95 19.55
CA SER A 275 -4.16 -16.29 18.93
C SER A 275 -3.09 -16.63 19.97
N ALA A 276 -3.04 -15.90 21.10
CA ALA A 276 -2.12 -16.21 22.19
C ALA A 276 -2.40 -17.58 22.82
N LEU A 277 -3.68 -17.91 23.07
CA LEU A 277 -4.05 -19.21 23.63
C LEU A 277 -3.70 -20.37 22.68
N ILE A 278 -4.00 -20.24 21.39
CA ILE A 278 -3.63 -21.24 20.38
C ILE A 278 -2.11 -21.37 20.25
N ARG A 279 -1.36 -20.26 20.32
CA ARG A 279 0.10 -20.31 20.28
C ARG A 279 0.69 -21.10 21.46
N ILE A 280 0.09 -21.01 22.65
CA ILE A 280 0.59 -21.66 23.87
C ILE A 280 0.20 -23.14 23.96
N ASP A 281 -1.11 -23.46 23.93
CA ASP A 281 -1.60 -24.86 24.09
C ASP A 281 -2.39 -25.38 22.88
N GLY A 282 -2.36 -24.69 21.73
CA GLY A 282 -2.90 -25.14 20.46
C GLY A 282 -4.28 -25.82 20.53
N PRO A 283 -4.37 -27.13 20.23
CA PRO A 283 -5.63 -27.87 20.17
C PRO A 283 -6.56 -27.75 21.39
N LYS A 284 -6.00 -27.49 22.58
CA LYS A 284 -6.78 -27.33 23.83
C LYS A 284 -7.85 -26.23 23.73
N TYR A 285 -7.61 -25.23 22.89
CA TYR A 285 -8.48 -24.06 22.75
C TYR A 285 -9.34 -24.07 21.48
N PHE A 286 -9.32 -25.14 20.66
CA PHE A 286 -10.12 -25.18 19.42
C PHE A 286 -11.62 -25.21 19.68
N ASN A 287 -12.06 -25.78 20.79
CA ASN A 287 -13.47 -25.69 21.18
C ASN A 287 -13.90 -24.25 21.46
N GLU A 288 -13.04 -23.47 22.10
CA GLU A 288 -13.29 -22.06 22.41
C GLU A 288 -13.30 -21.23 21.12
N LEU A 289 -12.35 -21.48 20.21
CA LEU A 289 -12.35 -20.88 18.86
C LEU A 289 -13.65 -21.19 18.10
N ASN A 290 -14.12 -22.44 18.16
CA ASN A 290 -15.34 -22.87 17.52
C ASN A 290 -16.58 -22.17 18.10
N VAL A 291 -16.59 -21.88 19.40
CA VAL A 291 -17.65 -21.06 20.03
C VAL A 291 -17.63 -19.63 19.48
N LEU A 292 -16.45 -19.02 19.35
CA LEU A 292 -16.31 -17.67 18.82
C LEU A 292 -16.70 -17.56 17.34
N LEU A 293 -16.42 -18.59 16.54
CA LEU A 293 -16.84 -18.66 15.13
C LEU A 293 -18.37 -18.77 14.95
N LYS A 294 -19.11 -19.19 15.97
CA LYS A 294 -20.58 -19.29 15.90
C LYS A 294 -21.30 -18.03 16.36
N ASP A 295 -20.60 -17.10 16.99
CA ASP A 295 -21.17 -15.84 17.47
C ASP A 295 -20.92 -14.74 16.42
N PRO A 296 -21.96 -14.14 15.82
CA PRO A 296 -21.81 -13.06 14.86
C PRO A 296 -20.93 -11.91 15.34
N ALA A 297 -20.93 -11.60 16.64
CA ALA A 297 -20.17 -10.49 17.20
C ALA A 297 -18.65 -10.77 17.28
N THR A 298 -18.25 -12.04 17.25
CA THR A 298 -16.83 -12.45 17.34
C THR A 298 -16.33 -13.19 16.11
N PHE A 299 -17.21 -13.43 15.12
CA PHE A 299 -16.91 -14.21 13.93
C PHE A 299 -15.68 -13.68 13.17
N GLU A 300 -15.65 -12.39 12.80
CA GLU A 300 -14.53 -11.81 12.06
C GLU A 300 -13.20 -11.94 12.82
N ALA A 301 -13.21 -11.63 14.12
CA ALA A 301 -12.01 -11.75 14.95
C ALA A 301 -11.51 -13.20 15.04
N ALA A 302 -12.42 -14.17 15.12
CA ALA A 302 -12.09 -15.60 15.14
C ALA A 302 -11.65 -16.11 13.76
N LEU A 303 -12.21 -15.59 12.66
CA LEU A 303 -11.80 -15.91 11.30
C LEU A 303 -10.37 -15.44 11.03
N GLU A 304 -9.99 -14.24 11.50
CA GLU A 304 -8.61 -13.77 11.41
C GLU A 304 -7.62 -14.66 12.20
N VAL A 305 -8.04 -15.24 13.33
CA VAL A 305 -7.21 -16.22 14.07
C VAL A 305 -7.00 -17.48 13.23
N ILE A 306 -8.03 -17.96 12.54
CA ILE A 306 -7.96 -19.11 11.63
C ILE A 306 -7.02 -18.82 10.44
N GLU A 307 -6.99 -17.60 9.95
CA GLU A 307 -6.08 -17.18 8.88
C GLU A 307 -4.61 -17.25 9.29
N GLU A 308 -4.28 -16.91 10.54
CA GLU A 308 -2.92 -16.89 11.06
C GLU A 308 -2.48 -18.24 11.67
N MET A 309 -3.44 -19.10 12.02
CA MET A 309 -3.18 -20.42 12.59
C MET A 309 -2.44 -21.34 11.60
N ASP A 310 -1.57 -22.22 12.13
CA ASP A 310 -0.98 -23.32 11.37
C ASP A 310 -2.08 -24.16 10.71
N LYS A 311 -1.98 -24.28 9.39
CA LYS A 311 -2.99 -24.94 8.55
C LYS A 311 -3.06 -26.44 8.80
N GLY A 312 -2.01 -27.05 9.37
CA GLY A 312 -2.05 -28.41 9.88
C GLY A 312 -3.08 -28.64 10.99
N ASN A 313 -3.51 -27.57 11.67
CA ASN A 313 -4.56 -27.61 12.70
C ASN A 313 -5.97 -27.38 12.15
N MET A 314 -6.13 -27.15 10.83
CA MET A 314 -7.44 -26.96 10.23
C MET A 314 -8.22 -28.28 10.24
N THR A 315 -9.45 -28.25 10.73
CA THR A 315 -10.34 -29.42 10.74
C THR A 315 -11.59 -29.17 9.91
N ASP A 316 -12.15 -30.24 9.35
CA ASP A 316 -13.41 -30.17 8.60
C ASP A 316 -14.53 -29.56 9.46
N SER A 317 -14.52 -29.77 10.77
CA SER A 317 -15.49 -29.16 11.70
C SER A 317 -15.36 -27.63 11.78
N LEU A 318 -14.14 -27.10 11.79
CA LEU A 318 -13.91 -25.65 11.80
C LEU A 318 -14.34 -25.03 10.46
N LEU A 319 -13.97 -25.66 9.34
CA LEU A 319 -14.39 -25.23 8.01
C LEU A 319 -15.91 -25.19 7.87
N ARG A 320 -16.60 -26.24 8.34
CA ARG A 320 -18.07 -26.30 8.33
C ARG A 320 -18.68 -25.21 9.18
N THR A 321 -18.08 -24.89 10.32
CA THR A 321 -18.56 -23.82 11.19
C THR A 321 -18.46 -22.46 10.50
N ILE A 322 -17.33 -22.18 9.82
CA ILE A 322 -17.16 -20.94 9.04
C ILE A 322 -18.23 -20.85 7.95
N ILE A 323 -18.41 -21.91 7.16
CA ILE A 323 -19.40 -21.97 6.07
C ILE A 323 -20.82 -21.73 6.62
N THR A 324 -21.22 -22.46 7.66
CA THR A 324 -22.56 -22.31 8.26
C THR A 324 -22.78 -20.90 8.80
N GLN A 325 -21.76 -20.28 9.40
CA GLN A 325 -21.90 -18.93 9.92
C GLN A 325 -22.08 -17.90 8.80
N MET A 326 -21.30 -18.01 7.71
CA MET A 326 -21.47 -17.15 6.52
C MET A 326 -22.86 -17.30 5.88
N GLU A 327 -23.39 -18.53 5.84
CA GLU A 327 -24.76 -18.79 5.36
C GLU A 327 -25.81 -18.14 6.28
N MET A 328 -25.63 -18.23 7.59
CA MET A 328 -26.56 -17.66 8.57
C MET A 328 -26.55 -16.13 8.55
N SER A 329 -25.38 -15.51 8.36
CA SER A 329 -25.25 -14.04 8.28
C SER A 329 -25.57 -13.46 6.90
N ASN A 330 -25.65 -14.29 5.86
CA ASN A 330 -25.65 -13.88 4.46
C ASN A 330 -24.45 -13.00 4.08
N ASP A 331 -23.29 -13.22 4.73
CA ASP A 331 -22.06 -12.50 4.38
C ASP A 331 -21.34 -13.21 3.23
N TYR A 332 -21.63 -12.72 2.02
CA TYR A 332 -21.00 -13.17 0.77
C TYR A 332 -20.13 -12.08 0.16
N SER A 333 -19.58 -11.19 1.00
CA SER A 333 -18.68 -10.14 0.55
C SER A 333 -17.44 -10.72 -0.16
N GLU A 334 -16.81 -9.91 -1.02
CA GLU A 334 -15.58 -10.31 -1.74
C GLU A 334 -14.48 -10.72 -0.76
N ASP A 335 -14.31 -9.97 0.34
CA ASP A 335 -13.28 -10.22 1.35
C ASP A 335 -13.56 -11.53 2.13
N ALA A 336 -14.76 -11.72 2.67
CA ALA A 336 -15.11 -12.95 3.40
C ALA A 336 -15.02 -14.19 2.51
N SER A 337 -15.49 -14.09 1.26
CA SER A 337 -15.41 -15.17 0.27
C SER A 337 -13.96 -15.50 -0.11
N TYR A 338 -13.11 -14.48 -0.24
CA TYR A 338 -11.67 -14.67 -0.51
C TYR A 338 -10.95 -15.34 0.66
N LYS A 339 -11.22 -14.90 1.90
CA LYS A 339 -10.69 -15.53 3.11
C LYS A 339 -11.03 -17.02 3.17
N LEU A 340 -12.30 -17.37 2.98
CA LEU A 340 -12.74 -18.76 2.94
C LEU A 340 -12.07 -19.56 1.82
N ALA A 341 -12.01 -19.02 0.59
CA ALA A 341 -11.35 -19.68 -0.52
C ALA A 341 -9.85 -19.96 -0.24
N LYS A 342 -9.16 -18.99 0.37
CA LYS A 342 -7.75 -19.14 0.76
C LYS A 342 -7.58 -20.21 1.83
N ILE A 343 -8.41 -20.20 2.87
CA ILE A 343 -8.41 -21.22 3.93
C ILE A 343 -8.62 -22.62 3.34
N LEU A 344 -9.56 -22.78 2.40
CA LEU A 344 -9.81 -24.06 1.72
C LEU A 344 -8.60 -24.53 0.90
N ILE A 345 -7.93 -23.64 0.18
CA ILE A 345 -6.70 -23.97 -0.57
C ILE A 345 -5.60 -24.43 0.39
N GLU A 346 -5.31 -23.61 1.40
CA GLU A 346 -4.20 -23.82 2.33
C GLU A 346 -4.39 -25.05 3.23
N SER A 347 -5.64 -25.44 3.48
CA SER A 347 -5.98 -26.67 4.23
C SER A 347 -6.10 -27.93 3.35
N GLY A 348 -5.81 -27.82 2.04
CA GLY A 348 -5.90 -28.96 1.12
C GLY A 348 -7.33 -29.39 0.78
N LYS A 349 -8.31 -28.51 0.97
CA LYS A 349 -9.75 -28.75 0.73
C LYS A 349 -10.30 -28.00 -0.50
N ALA A 350 -9.42 -27.58 -1.41
CA ALA A 350 -9.80 -26.90 -2.64
C ALA A 350 -10.78 -27.72 -3.52
N GLU A 351 -10.76 -29.05 -3.40
CA GLU A 351 -11.70 -29.95 -4.08
C GLU A 351 -13.17 -29.71 -3.72
N TRP A 352 -13.46 -29.14 -2.53
CA TRP A 352 -14.84 -28.84 -2.11
C TRP A 352 -15.54 -27.83 -3.02
N LEU A 353 -14.76 -27.01 -3.73
CA LEU A 353 -15.27 -26.02 -4.68
C LEU A 353 -15.68 -26.65 -6.02
N ASN A 354 -15.08 -27.79 -6.36
CA ASN A 354 -15.30 -28.46 -7.64
C ASN A 354 -16.29 -29.65 -7.54
N THR A 355 -16.65 -30.05 -6.32
CA THR A 355 -17.62 -31.13 -6.07
C THR A 355 -18.97 -30.55 -5.66
N PRO A 356 -20.04 -30.77 -6.45
CA PRO A 356 -21.39 -30.31 -6.12
C PRO A 356 -21.82 -30.73 -4.71
N GLY A 357 -22.40 -29.79 -3.94
CA GLY A 357 -22.90 -30.01 -2.57
C GLY A 357 -21.81 -30.19 -1.50
N GLN A 358 -20.53 -30.29 -1.87
CA GLN A 358 -19.47 -30.50 -0.90
C GLN A 358 -19.10 -29.22 -0.15
N LEU A 359 -19.10 -28.05 -0.80
CA LEU A 359 -18.93 -26.78 -0.09
C LEU A 359 -20.19 -26.43 0.70
N SER A 360 -21.32 -26.28 0.02
CA SER A 360 -22.58 -25.77 0.56
C SER A 360 -23.71 -26.01 -0.46
N GLU A 361 -24.96 -26.12 0.04
CA GLU A 361 -26.18 -26.10 -0.78
C GLU A 361 -26.63 -24.66 -1.12
N ASN A 362 -26.07 -23.65 -0.45
CA ASN A 362 -26.35 -22.25 -0.70
C ASN A 362 -25.62 -21.76 -1.96
N THR A 363 -26.38 -21.69 -3.05
CA THR A 363 -25.87 -21.27 -4.37
C THR A 363 -25.21 -19.89 -4.38
N GLN A 364 -25.64 -18.94 -3.54
CA GLN A 364 -25.03 -17.61 -3.49
C GLN A 364 -23.63 -17.64 -2.89
N LEU A 365 -23.45 -18.36 -1.78
CA LEU A 365 -22.14 -18.58 -1.17
C LEU A 365 -21.21 -19.30 -2.14
N VAL A 366 -21.68 -20.39 -2.77
CA VAL A 366 -20.89 -21.18 -3.72
C VAL A 366 -20.39 -20.30 -4.87
N LEU A 367 -21.26 -19.48 -5.47
CA LEU A 367 -20.88 -18.56 -6.54
C LEU A 367 -19.91 -17.47 -6.09
N ALA A 368 -20.06 -16.96 -4.86
CA ALA A 368 -19.16 -15.96 -4.31
C ALA A 368 -17.75 -16.53 -4.07
N VAL A 369 -17.67 -17.70 -3.43
CA VAL A 369 -16.39 -18.38 -3.14
C VAL A 369 -15.72 -18.88 -4.42
N ASP A 370 -16.45 -19.39 -5.42
CA ASP A 370 -15.88 -19.78 -6.72
C ASP A 370 -15.22 -18.60 -7.45
N ARG A 371 -15.88 -17.42 -7.45
CA ARG A 371 -15.29 -16.20 -8.00
C ARG A 371 -14.01 -15.81 -7.24
N ALA A 372 -14.05 -15.84 -5.91
CA ALA A 372 -12.91 -15.48 -5.07
C ALA A 372 -11.75 -16.49 -5.18
N TYR A 373 -12.05 -17.77 -5.39
CA TYR A 373 -11.08 -18.85 -5.57
C TYR A 373 -10.14 -18.59 -6.76
N LYS A 374 -10.65 -18.00 -7.85
CA LYS A 374 -9.83 -17.63 -9.00
C LYS A 374 -8.71 -16.69 -8.63
N HIS A 375 -8.94 -15.77 -7.67
CA HIS A 375 -7.93 -14.85 -7.15
C HIS A 375 -7.07 -15.52 -6.06
N ALA A 376 -7.69 -16.27 -5.14
CA ALA A 376 -6.99 -16.91 -4.03
C ALA A 376 -5.94 -17.94 -4.49
N ARG A 377 -6.16 -18.61 -5.64
CA ARG A 377 -5.18 -19.54 -6.23
C ARG A 377 -4.05 -18.85 -6.99
N MET A 378 -4.15 -17.55 -7.27
CA MET A 378 -3.12 -16.84 -8.04
C MET A 378 -1.83 -16.78 -7.25
N GLN A 379 -0.77 -17.33 -7.85
CA GLN A 379 0.57 -17.25 -7.30
C GLN A 379 1.23 -15.93 -7.72
N LEU A 380 2.16 -15.45 -6.89
CA LEU A 380 2.95 -14.24 -7.16
C LEU A 380 3.53 -14.23 -8.58
N HIS A 381 4.13 -15.34 -9.01
CA HIS A 381 4.69 -15.50 -10.35
C HIS A 381 3.70 -15.15 -11.47
N THR A 382 2.41 -15.47 -11.30
CA THR A 382 1.36 -15.18 -12.30
C THR A 382 1.18 -13.67 -12.46
N VAL A 383 1.02 -12.97 -11.33
CA VAL A 383 0.79 -11.51 -11.32
C VAL A 383 2.03 -10.77 -11.81
N VAL A 384 3.22 -11.20 -11.37
CA VAL A 384 4.51 -10.63 -11.82
C VAL A 384 4.71 -10.85 -13.32
N THR A 385 4.34 -12.01 -13.84
CA THR A 385 4.44 -12.29 -15.29
C THR A 385 3.56 -11.34 -16.10
N ASP A 386 2.34 -11.05 -15.63
CA ASP A 386 1.46 -10.10 -16.30
C ASP A 386 2.01 -8.67 -16.23
N LEU A 387 2.55 -8.24 -15.09
CA LEU A 387 3.24 -6.94 -14.96
C LEU A 387 4.46 -6.83 -15.89
N ARG A 388 5.24 -7.92 -16.03
CA ARG A 388 6.40 -7.98 -16.93
C ARG A 388 6.00 -7.95 -18.40
N LYS A 389 4.96 -8.70 -18.79
CA LYS A 389 4.39 -8.66 -20.16
C LYS A 389 3.87 -7.27 -20.50
N ALA A 390 3.31 -6.56 -19.53
CA ALA A 390 2.91 -5.17 -19.66
C ALA A 390 4.09 -4.18 -19.65
N LEU A 391 5.34 -4.64 -19.48
CA LEU A 391 6.55 -3.83 -19.39
C LEU A 391 6.48 -2.76 -18.27
N LEU A 392 5.82 -3.09 -17.15
CA LEU A 392 5.66 -2.17 -16.02
C LEU A 392 6.65 -2.42 -14.87
N VAL A 393 7.25 -3.62 -14.79
CA VAL A 393 8.28 -3.93 -13.79
C VAL A 393 9.60 -3.28 -14.21
N PRO A 394 10.16 -2.33 -13.43
CA PRO A 394 11.45 -1.74 -13.76
C PRO A 394 12.56 -2.79 -13.78
N PRO A 395 13.57 -2.68 -14.67
CA PRO A 395 14.64 -3.66 -14.77
C PRO A 395 15.45 -3.89 -13.48
N HIS A 396 15.47 -2.90 -12.58
CA HIS A 396 16.19 -2.94 -11.31
C HIS A 396 15.34 -3.44 -10.14
N TYR A 397 14.04 -3.70 -10.35
CA TYR A 397 13.14 -4.13 -9.28
C TYR A 397 13.31 -5.64 -9.06
N SER A 398 13.87 -6.01 -7.91
CA SER A 398 14.30 -7.38 -7.61
C SER A 398 13.13 -8.31 -7.24
N GLU A 399 13.33 -9.62 -7.38
CA GLU A 399 12.35 -10.64 -6.94
C GLU A 399 12.08 -10.54 -5.43
N ALA A 400 13.10 -10.28 -4.62
CA ALA A 400 12.94 -10.13 -3.17
C ALA A 400 12.01 -8.95 -2.81
N GLN A 401 12.07 -7.84 -3.57
CA GLN A 401 11.14 -6.72 -3.39
C GLN A 401 9.70 -7.10 -3.77
N LEU A 402 9.51 -7.82 -4.87
CA LEU A 402 8.19 -8.33 -5.28
C LEU A 402 7.62 -9.30 -4.25
N GLU A 403 8.43 -10.19 -3.69
CA GLU A 403 8.02 -11.10 -2.62
C GLU A 403 7.64 -10.37 -1.34
N ALA A 404 8.43 -9.36 -0.92
CA ALA A 404 8.11 -8.55 0.24
C ALA A 404 6.79 -7.79 0.06
N LEU A 405 6.59 -7.19 -1.12
CA LEU A 405 5.35 -6.51 -1.49
C LEU A 405 4.17 -7.49 -1.55
N TRP A 406 4.35 -8.72 -2.04
CA TRP A 406 3.32 -9.75 -2.02
C TRP A 406 2.90 -10.15 -0.62
N LYS A 407 3.86 -10.43 0.25
CA LYS A 407 3.61 -10.85 1.65
C LYS A 407 2.79 -9.81 2.40
N ARG A 408 3.11 -8.52 2.27
CA ARG A 408 2.35 -7.44 2.93
C ARG A 408 0.98 -7.18 2.28
N SER A 409 0.82 -7.47 0.99
CA SER A 409 -0.43 -7.22 0.29
C SER A 409 -1.49 -8.29 0.49
N SER A 410 -1.09 -9.55 0.74
CA SER A 410 -1.95 -10.73 1.04
C SER A 410 -3.07 -11.08 0.03
N HIS A 411 -3.25 -10.26 -1.03
CA HIS A 411 -4.27 -10.37 -2.06
C HIS A 411 -3.75 -9.80 -3.40
N PRO A 412 -4.03 -10.43 -4.57
CA PRO A 412 -3.60 -9.94 -5.89
C PRO A 412 -3.98 -8.49 -6.20
N ARG A 413 -5.23 -8.10 -5.95
CA ARG A 413 -5.72 -6.70 -6.04
C ARG A 413 -4.86 -5.72 -5.24
N LYS A 414 -4.68 -5.98 -3.93
CA LYS A 414 -3.84 -5.17 -3.04
C LYS A 414 -2.37 -5.17 -3.49
N PHE A 415 -1.87 -6.25 -4.08
CA PHE A 415 -0.53 -6.32 -4.64
C PHE A 415 -0.35 -5.38 -5.82
N VAL A 416 -1.25 -5.44 -6.82
CA VAL A 416 -1.19 -4.56 -8.00
C VAL A 416 -1.40 -3.09 -7.61
N TYR A 417 -2.33 -2.81 -6.71
CA TYR A 417 -2.53 -1.48 -6.14
C TYR A 417 -1.25 -0.93 -5.49
N ASN A 418 -0.66 -1.69 -4.56
CA ASN A 418 0.56 -1.28 -3.87
C ASN A 418 1.76 -1.18 -4.82
N PHE A 419 1.83 -2.03 -5.85
CA PHE A 419 2.83 -1.94 -6.90
C PHE A 419 2.74 -0.59 -7.63
N PHE A 420 1.56 -0.20 -8.12
CA PHE A 420 1.38 1.09 -8.79
C PHE A 420 1.64 2.27 -7.87
N LYS A 421 1.30 2.15 -6.58
CA LYS A 421 1.59 3.16 -5.56
C LYS A 421 3.10 3.38 -5.38
N GLU A 422 3.87 2.31 -5.17
CA GLU A 422 5.34 2.41 -5.00
C GLU A 422 6.05 2.97 -6.24
N HIS A 423 5.49 2.74 -7.43
CA HIS A 423 6.05 3.21 -8.69
C HIS A 423 5.53 4.59 -9.10
N SER A 424 4.83 5.31 -8.23
CA SER A 424 4.28 6.65 -8.49
C SER A 424 3.34 6.72 -9.70
N MET A 425 2.68 5.61 -10.02
CA MET A 425 1.70 5.52 -11.11
C MET A 425 0.26 5.69 -10.60
N LEU A 426 0.03 5.49 -9.30
CA LEU A 426 -1.30 5.56 -8.70
C LEU A 426 -1.59 6.99 -8.20
N LEU A 427 -2.72 7.55 -8.64
CA LEU A 427 -3.30 8.78 -8.12
C LEU A 427 -4.59 8.44 -7.36
N ARG A 428 -4.68 8.89 -6.11
CA ARG A 428 -5.84 8.71 -5.25
C ARG A 428 -6.08 10.02 -4.49
N TYR A 429 -7.29 10.57 -4.57
CA TYR A 429 -7.67 11.75 -3.82
C TYR A 429 -9.15 11.66 -3.40
N ASP A 430 -9.50 12.36 -2.32
CA ASP A 430 -10.89 12.53 -1.90
C ASP A 430 -11.55 13.56 -2.82
N THR A 431 -12.73 13.24 -3.33
CA THR A 431 -13.52 14.16 -4.16
C THR A 431 -14.11 15.32 -3.35
N GLU A 432 -14.20 15.18 -2.03
CA GLU A 432 -14.54 16.22 -1.06
C GLU A 432 -13.24 16.83 -0.50
N SER A 433 -12.95 18.07 -0.86
CA SER A 433 -11.75 18.79 -0.42
C SER A 433 -11.84 19.35 1.01
N GLY A 434 -13.06 19.50 1.53
CA GLY A 434 -13.35 20.19 2.80
C GLY A 434 -12.94 21.68 2.82
N GLN A 435 -12.69 22.28 1.65
CA GLN A 435 -12.21 23.65 1.51
C GLN A 435 -13.04 24.43 0.48
N SER A 436 -13.21 25.73 0.71
CA SER A 436 -13.85 26.66 -0.24
C SER A 436 -13.03 27.97 -0.28
N PRO A 437 -12.47 28.37 -1.45
CA PRO A 437 -12.54 27.68 -2.74
C PRO A 437 -11.81 26.34 -2.74
N VAL A 438 -12.25 25.42 -3.62
CA VAL A 438 -11.63 24.10 -3.77
C VAL A 438 -10.21 24.25 -4.34
N PRO A 439 -9.19 23.56 -3.78
CA PRO A 439 -7.78 23.76 -4.15
C PRO A 439 -7.37 23.02 -5.43
N TYR A 440 -8.02 23.32 -6.56
CA TYR A 440 -7.77 22.65 -7.85
C TYR A 440 -6.30 22.73 -8.34
N ALA A 441 -5.59 23.83 -8.06
CA ALA A 441 -4.18 23.95 -8.42
C ALA A 441 -3.31 22.90 -7.70
N GLU A 442 -3.65 22.57 -6.45
CA GLU A 442 -2.97 21.53 -5.68
C GLU A 442 -3.25 20.14 -6.28
N LEU A 443 -4.51 19.85 -6.63
CA LEU A 443 -4.89 18.60 -7.30
C LEU A 443 -4.14 18.40 -8.63
N ILE A 444 -4.01 19.43 -9.47
CA ILE A 444 -3.27 19.33 -10.74
C ILE A 444 -1.77 19.10 -10.48
N GLU A 445 -1.19 19.65 -9.39
CA GLU A 445 0.18 19.32 -8.99
C GLU A 445 0.32 17.86 -8.54
N GLU A 446 -0.73 17.23 -7.98
CA GLU A 446 -0.73 15.78 -7.72
C GLU A 446 -0.74 14.96 -9.02
N TYR A 447 -1.57 15.34 -10.01
CA TYR A 447 -1.52 14.75 -11.35
C TYR A 447 -0.10 14.85 -11.94
N LYS A 448 0.53 16.02 -11.82
CA LYS A 448 1.91 16.22 -12.26
C LYS A 448 2.89 15.29 -11.54
N ALA A 449 2.79 15.14 -10.23
CA ALA A 449 3.63 14.24 -9.44
C ALA A 449 3.46 12.75 -9.83
N LYS A 450 2.26 12.34 -10.25
CA LYS A 450 1.95 10.95 -10.65
C LYS A 450 2.11 10.68 -12.16
N SER A 451 2.61 11.65 -12.92
CA SER A 451 2.76 11.56 -14.39
C SER A 451 4.11 10.99 -14.86
N LEU A 452 4.93 10.44 -13.95
CA LEU A 452 6.29 9.95 -14.23
C LEU A 452 7.18 10.98 -14.96
N GLY A 453 7.00 12.26 -14.65
CA GLY A 453 7.73 13.37 -15.26
C GLY A 453 7.14 13.90 -16.57
N THR A 454 6.11 13.27 -17.13
CA THR A 454 5.46 13.71 -18.38
C THR A 454 4.92 15.14 -18.29
N LEU A 455 4.41 15.52 -17.13
CA LEU A 455 3.82 16.84 -16.87
C LEU A 455 4.76 17.73 -16.03
N SER A 456 6.04 17.38 -15.85
CA SER A 456 6.93 18.13 -14.95
C SER A 456 7.16 19.58 -15.36
N HIS A 457 6.96 19.92 -16.64
CA HIS A 457 7.09 21.27 -17.18
C HIS A 457 5.85 22.15 -16.96
N LEU A 458 4.77 21.61 -16.40
CA LEU A 458 3.58 22.42 -16.14
C LEU A 458 3.84 23.43 -15.03
N HIS A 459 3.38 24.66 -15.25
CA HIS A 459 3.21 25.66 -14.20
C HIS A 459 1.72 25.84 -13.96
N VAL A 460 1.31 25.72 -12.69
CA VAL A 460 -0.11 25.74 -12.30
C VAL A 460 -0.29 26.79 -11.21
N TRP A 461 -1.31 27.62 -11.35
CA TRP A 461 -1.71 28.54 -10.30
C TRP A 461 -3.21 28.80 -10.38
N ALA A 462 -3.78 29.22 -9.26
CA ALA A 462 -5.12 29.80 -9.20
C ALA A 462 -5.02 31.32 -9.10
N ASP A 463 -6.09 32.03 -9.45
CA ASP A 463 -6.22 33.44 -9.12
C ASP A 463 -6.44 33.66 -7.61
N GLU A 464 -6.48 34.92 -7.18
CA GLU A 464 -6.57 35.29 -5.76
C GLU A 464 -7.80 34.70 -5.05
N ASN A 465 -8.87 34.44 -5.79
CA ASN A 465 -10.12 33.88 -5.27
C ASN A 465 -10.22 32.36 -5.42
N GLY A 466 -9.23 31.70 -6.01
CA GLY A 466 -9.25 30.26 -6.27
C GLY A 466 -10.29 29.80 -7.32
N GLU A 467 -10.92 30.73 -8.03
CA GLU A 467 -12.05 30.48 -8.93
C GLU A 467 -11.59 30.18 -10.36
N LYS A 468 -10.36 30.59 -10.70
CA LYS A 468 -9.80 30.43 -12.03
C LYS A 468 -8.44 29.78 -11.94
N ILE A 469 -8.28 28.67 -12.65
CA ILE A 469 -7.04 27.91 -12.69
C ILE A 469 -6.37 28.17 -14.03
N THR A 470 -5.07 28.43 -13.98
CA THR A 470 -4.24 28.53 -15.19
C THR A 470 -3.19 27.42 -15.16
N VAL A 471 -3.16 26.63 -16.23
CA VAL A 471 -2.13 25.61 -16.48
C VAL A 471 -1.32 26.04 -17.69
N LEU A 472 -0.05 26.34 -17.50
CA LEU A 472 0.88 26.66 -18.58
C LEU A 472 1.67 25.41 -18.97
N SER A 473 1.64 25.04 -20.25
CA SER A 473 2.33 23.87 -20.81
C SER A 473 3.08 24.26 -22.08
N LYS A 474 4.40 24.40 -22.02
CA LYS A 474 5.27 24.71 -23.17
C LYS A 474 4.75 25.85 -24.05
N ASP A 475 4.01 25.51 -25.11
CA ASP A 475 3.46 26.36 -26.17
C ASP A 475 1.97 26.67 -26.02
N LYS A 476 1.33 26.24 -24.93
CA LYS A 476 -0.10 26.44 -24.65
C LYS A 476 -0.34 26.87 -23.21
N ALA A 477 -1.44 27.57 -22.99
CA ALA A 477 -2.00 27.77 -21.66
C ALA A 477 -3.48 27.36 -21.66
N TYR A 478 -3.91 26.75 -20.57
CA TYR A 478 -5.28 26.32 -20.36
C TYR A 478 -5.83 27.14 -19.20
N ILE A 479 -6.89 27.88 -19.46
CA ILE A 479 -7.61 28.64 -18.46
C ILE A 479 -8.92 27.93 -18.20
N VAL A 480 -9.15 27.58 -16.95
CA VAL A 480 -10.33 26.83 -16.51
C VAL A 480 -11.03 27.57 -15.40
N THR A 481 -12.35 27.65 -15.49
CA THR A 481 -13.23 28.15 -14.43
C THR A 481 -14.18 27.02 -14.05
N PRO A 482 -13.99 26.39 -12.87
CA PRO A 482 -14.87 25.33 -12.39
C PRO A 482 -16.32 25.80 -12.27
N GLY A 483 -17.27 24.88 -12.46
CA GLY A 483 -18.70 25.22 -12.47
C GLY A 483 -19.30 25.44 -11.09
N ASN A 484 -18.65 24.98 -10.03
CA ASN A 484 -19.18 24.95 -8.67
C ASN A 484 -18.17 25.55 -7.67
N ASN A 485 -18.22 26.88 -7.50
CA ASN A 485 -17.29 27.62 -6.62
C ASN A 485 -17.79 27.70 -5.16
N SER A 486 -19.02 27.24 -4.87
CA SER A 486 -19.65 27.35 -3.55
C SER A 486 -19.68 26.05 -2.75
N GLY A 487 -19.23 24.95 -3.34
CA GLY A 487 -19.09 23.66 -2.65
C GLY A 487 -17.63 23.38 -2.29
N ASP A 488 -17.43 22.29 -1.55
CA ASP A 488 -16.13 21.73 -1.21
C ASP A 488 -15.77 20.52 -2.08
N TRP A 489 -16.53 20.23 -3.14
CA TRP A 489 -16.32 19.10 -4.03
C TRP A 489 -15.56 19.49 -5.31
N TYR A 490 -14.63 18.64 -5.71
CA TYR A 490 -13.96 18.76 -7.01
C TYR A 490 -14.95 18.49 -8.16
N ASP A 491 -14.89 19.33 -9.20
CA ASP A 491 -15.43 19.01 -10.52
C ASP A 491 -14.49 18.01 -11.22
N VAL A 492 -14.54 16.76 -10.77
CA VAL A 492 -13.68 15.67 -11.28
C VAL A 492 -13.76 15.53 -12.81
N PRO A 493 -14.95 15.56 -13.46
CA PRO A 493 -15.04 15.48 -14.91
C PRO A 493 -14.26 16.59 -15.63
N LEU A 494 -14.30 17.82 -15.12
CA LEU A 494 -13.57 18.95 -15.69
C LEU A 494 -12.05 18.78 -15.56
N VAL A 495 -11.58 18.33 -14.40
CA VAL A 495 -10.15 18.08 -14.15
C VAL A 495 -9.65 16.95 -15.05
N ASP A 496 -10.39 15.85 -15.17
CA ASP A 496 -10.06 14.73 -16.03
C ASP A 496 -9.93 15.14 -17.49
N GLU A 497 -10.85 15.98 -17.95
CA GLU A 497 -10.85 16.48 -19.31
C GLU A 497 -9.67 17.43 -19.56
N LEU A 498 -9.38 18.34 -18.62
CA LEU A 498 -8.22 19.22 -18.66
C LEU A 498 -6.92 18.42 -18.79
N ILE A 499 -6.68 17.46 -17.89
CA ILE A 499 -5.47 16.64 -17.90
C ILE A 499 -5.37 15.81 -19.18
N THR A 500 -6.47 15.20 -19.62
CA THR A 500 -6.52 14.44 -20.86
C THR A 500 -6.17 15.31 -22.06
N LYS A 501 -6.69 16.54 -22.10
CA LYS A 501 -6.42 17.51 -23.17
C LYS A 501 -4.96 17.96 -23.17
N VAL A 502 -4.38 18.27 -22.01
CA VAL A 502 -2.95 18.60 -21.87
C VAL A 502 -2.07 17.47 -22.41
N LEU A 503 -2.36 16.23 -22.02
CA LEU A 503 -1.62 15.05 -22.47
C LEU A 503 -1.76 14.81 -23.99
N ALA A 504 -2.96 15.00 -24.54
CA ALA A 504 -3.20 14.88 -25.97
C ALA A 504 -2.44 15.94 -26.77
N ASP A 505 -2.46 17.19 -26.30
CA ASP A 505 -1.75 18.31 -26.92
C ASP A 505 -0.22 18.17 -26.86
N LEU A 506 0.29 17.43 -25.87
CA LEU A 506 1.70 17.03 -25.77
C LEU A 506 2.05 15.82 -26.66
N ASN A 507 1.10 15.27 -27.42
CA ASN A 507 1.22 14.00 -28.14
C ASN A 507 1.70 12.84 -27.25
N CYS A 508 1.36 12.89 -25.95
CA CYS A 508 1.65 11.79 -25.05
C CYS A 508 0.74 10.60 -25.39
N THR A 509 1.23 9.38 -25.26
CA THR A 509 0.43 8.15 -25.39
C THR A 509 -0.12 7.64 -24.06
N ASP A 510 0.49 8.07 -22.95
CA ASP A 510 0.10 7.65 -21.61
C ASP A 510 -1.06 8.49 -21.08
N ARG A 511 -1.94 7.87 -20.29
CA ARG A 511 -3.17 8.50 -19.77
C ARG A 511 -3.34 8.17 -18.30
N PHE A 512 -4.06 9.03 -17.59
CA PHE A 512 -4.67 8.66 -16.30
C PHE A 512 -5.90 7.81 -16.59
N LEU A 513 -5.83 6.53 -16.23
CA LEU A 513 -6.86 5.55 -16.50
C LEU A 513 -7.70 5.35 -15.24
N PRO A 514 -9.02 5.55 -15.29
CA PRO A 514 -9.86 5.42 -14.13
C PRO A 514 -9.94 3.96 -13.66
N VAL A 515 -9.85 3.76 -12.34
CA VAL A 515 -10.13 2.49 -11.66
C VAL A 515 -11.51 2.55 -11.01
N ASN A 516 -11.78 3.62 -10.26
CA ASN A 516 -13.10 3.94 -9.69
C ASN A 516 -13.21 5.48 -9.57
N PRO A 517 -13.71 6.17 -10.61
CA PRO A 517 -13.72 7.64 -10.65
C PRO A 517 -14.98 8.26 -10.02
N ASP A 518 -16.03 7.47 -9.79
CA ASP A 518 -17.37 7.94 -9.39
C ASP A 518 -17.68 7.67 -7.89
N ASP A 519 -16.65 7.37 -7.10
CA ASP A 519 -16.76 7.12 -5.66
C ASP A 519 -16.30 8.37 -4.87
N GLN A 520 -16.53 8.41 -3.56
CA GLN A 520 -16.04 9.49 -2.68
C GLN A 520 -14.51 9.65 -2.78
N THR A 521 -13.81 8.58 -3.16
CA THR A 521 -12.40 8.62 -3.51
C THR A 521 -12.22 8.33 -5.00
N ALA A 522 -11.66 9.28 -5.75
CA ALA A 522 -11.29 9.06 -7.14
C ALA A 522 -9.94 8.34 -7.24
N LEU A 523 -9.87 7.29 -8.07
CA LEU A 523 -8.68 6.46 -8.23
C LEU A 523 -8.30 6.29 -9.71
N TYR A 524 -7.06 6.65 -10.04
CA TYR A 524 -6.48 6.54 -11.38
C TYR A 524 -5.12 5.87 -11.39
N VAL A 525 -4.78 5.22 -12.51
CA VAL A 525 -3.43 4.71 -12.80
C VAL A 525 -2.89 5.39 -14.05
N PHE A 526 -1.73 6.04 -13.96
CA PHE A 526 -1.05 6.65 -15.08
C PHE A 526 -0.25 5.62 -15.89
N GLY A 527 -0.44 5.58 -17.20
CA GLY A 527 0.41 4.82 -18.12
C GLY A 527 -0.24 4.56 -19.47
N TYR A 528 0.44 3.76 -20.29
CA TYR A 528 -0.04 3.44 -21.64
C TYR A 528 -1.31 2.57 -21.58
N PRO A 529 -2.45 2.98 -22.17
CA PRO A 529 -3.73 2.26 -22.06
C PRO A 529 -3.66 0.78 -22.40
N ALA A 530 -2.91 0.38 -23.44
CA ALA A 530 -2.81 -1.02 -23.85
C ALA A 530 -2.04 -1.90 -22.86
N ARG A 531 -1.16 -1.32 -22.03
CA ARG A 531 -0.39 -2.03 -20.99
C ARG A 531 -1.15 -2.09 -19.67
N VAL A 532 -1.85 -1.01 -19.30
CA VAL A 532 -2.43 -0.85 -17.96
C VAL A 532 -3.89 -1.32 -17.88
N ASN A 533 -4.73 -1.06 -18.88
CA ASN A 533 -6.14 -1.48 -18.84
C ASN A 533 -6.37 -2.98 -18.61
N PRO A 534 -5.57 -3.91 -19.19
CA PRO A 534 -5.71 -5.33 -18.89
C PRO A 534 -5.49 -5.65 -17.41
N LEU A 535 -4.58 -4.94 -16.74
CA LEU A 535 -4.28 -5.14 -15.33
C LEU A 535 -5.38 -4.54 -14.44
N ILE A 536 -5.91 -3.36 -14.78
CA ILE A 536 -7.06 -2.77 -14.08
C ILE A 536 -8.24 -3.74 -14.11
N ARG A 537 -8.62 -4.22 -15.30
CA ARG A 537 -9.76 -5.15 -15.47
C ARG A 537 -9.58 -6.50 -14.81
N LYS A 538 -8.34 -6.97 -14.68
CA LYS A 538 -8.04 -8.30 -14.13
C LYS A 538 -7.92 -8.27 -12.60
N TYR A 539 -7.46 -7.16 -12.04
CA TYR A 539 -7.05 -7.11 -10.63
C TYR A 539 -7.71 -6.02 -9.80
N LEU A 540 -8.18 -4.92 -10.40
CA LEU A 540 -8.61 -3.73 -9.65
C LEU A 540 -10.10 -3.38 -9.83
N SER A 541 -10.75 -3.89 -10.88
CA SER A 541 -12.18 -3.66 -11.20
C SER A 541 -13.11 -4.68 -10.59
#